data_AF-A0A9D9EUM5-F1
#
_entry.id   AF-A0A9D9EUM5-F1
#
_cell.length_a   1.000
_cell.length_b   1.000
_cell.length_c   1.000
_cell.angle_alpha   90.00
_cell.angle_beta   90.00
_cell.angle_gamma   90.00
#
_symmetry.space_group_name_H-M   'P 1'
#
loop_
_entity.id
_entity.type
_entity.pdbx_description
1 polymer ?
#
loop_
_entity_poly.entity_id
_entity_poly.type
_entity_poly.pdbx_seq_one_letter_code
_entity_poly.pdbx_strand_id
1 'polypeptide(L)'
;MSEFFKAELKDRFLEYALDRNDYFEVQTLYDEFLRPNYSLDYVQKLVKEIQEYDESLLDVMGGNGSDVFMLASTATTQDFLEEGGFMHLYVKEEEKWDTFLEHLSSTPKLTKSEKKLLKQNNPQLKREKFMLFGLIGAVAISFLFTLISIFNETLLKPEYVPADEFQRKMNQLQEQYILENERLKLELREAQRVLDSLEK
;
A
#
# COMPACT_ATOMS: atom_id res chain seq x y z
N MET A 1 -4.07 -0.24 -10.93
CA MET A 1 -5.45 0.21 -10.63
C MET A 1 -5.43 1.73 -10.62
N SER A 2 -6.45 2.42 -11.12
CA SER A 2 -6.48 3.89 -11.03
C SER A 2 -6.59 4.31 -9.57
N GLU A 3 -5.92 5.39 -9.16
CA GLU A 3 -6.05 5.95 -7.80
C GLU A 3 -7.50 6.39 -7.51
N PHE A 4 -8.24 6.82 -8.54
CA PHE A 4 -9.69 7.05 -8.46
C PHE A 4 -10.46 5.82 -7.95
N PHE A 5 -10.23 4.64 -8.55
CA PHE A 5 -10.94 3.41 -8.14
C PHE A 5 -10.54 2.98 -6.73
N LYS A 6 -9.30 3.27 -6.33
CA LYS A 6 -8.82 3.02 -4.99
C LYS A 6 -9.53 3.91 -3.97
N ALA A 7 -9.72 5.19 -4.29
CA ALA A 7 -10.50 6.13 -3.48
C ALA A 7 -11.97 5.70 -3.37
N GLU A 8 -12.61 5.35 -4.49
CA GLU A 8 -13.97 4.82 -4.51
C GLU A 8 -14.11 3.56 -3.63
N LEU A 9 -13.12 2.67 -3.67
CA LEU A 9 -13.15 1.45 -2.87
C LEU A 9 -13.02 1.72 -1.37
N LYS A 10 -12.24 2.74 -0.98
CA LYS A 10 -12.14 3.19 0.43
C LYS A 10 -13.48 3.74 0.91
N ASP A 11 -14.16 4.54 0.08
CA ASP A 11 -15.47 5.10 0.44
C ASP A 11 -16.52 4.02 0.62
N ARG A 12 -16.62 3.09 -0.33
CA ARG A 12 -17.53 1.94 -0.21
C ARG A 12 -17.22 1.07 1.00
N PHE A 13 -15.95 0.94 1.37
CA PHE A 13 -15.56 0.25 2.59
C PHE A 13 -16.08 0.98 3.83
N LEU A 14 -15.94 2.30 3.92
CA LEU A 14 -16.43 3.07 5.06
C LEU A 14 -17.96 3.06 5.13
N GLU A 15 -18.66 3.14 3.99
CA GLU A 15 -20.12 2.97 3.92
C GLU A 15 -20.54 1.58 4.41
N TYR A 16 -19.86 0.53 3.94
CA TYR A 16 -20.11 -0.83 4.40
C TYR A 16 -19.84 -1.00 5.90
N ALA A 17 -18.81 -0.34 6.43
CA ALA A 17 -18.50 -0.32 7.85
C ALA A 17 -19.53 0.47 8.68
N LEU A 18 -20.12 1.54 8.10
CA LEU A 18 -21.18 2.35 8.72
C LEU A 18 -22.48 1.53 8.92
N ASP A 19 -22.81 0.68 7.96
CA ASP A 19 -23.99 -0.19 8.04
C ASP A 19 -23.84 -1.32 9.09
N ARG A 20 -22.62 -1.55 9.58
CA ARG A 20 -22.31 -2.55 10.61
C ARG A 20 -22.33 -1.93 12.01
N ASN A 21 -22.77 -2.72 12.98
CA ASN A 21 -22.82 -2.33 14.40
C ASN A 21 -21.81 -3.11 15.26
N ASP A 22 -20.94 -3.89 14.63
CA ASP A 22 -19.99 -4.81 15.27
C ASP A 22 -18.55 -4.54 14.81
N TYR A 23 -17.58 -4.88 15.67
CA TYR A 23 -16.18 -4.96 15.24
C TYR A 23 -15.99 -6.16 14.32
N PHE A 24 -15.25 -5.97 13.24
CA PHE A 24 -14.99 -7.01 12.26
C PHE A 24 -13.51 -7.09 11.87
N GLU A 25 -13.12 -8.24 11.34
CA GLU A 25 -11.74 -8.50 10.91
C GLU A 25 -11.54 -8.14 9.43
N VAL A 26 -10.27 -7.94 9.05
CA VAL A 26 -9.89 -7.75 7.64
C VAL A 26 -10.35 -8.94 6.79
N GLN A 27 -10.34 -10.14 7.37
CA GLN A 27 -10.79 -11.36 6.72
C GLN A 27 -12.28 -11.30 6.35
N THR A 28 -13.13 -10.79 7.24
CA THR A 28 -14.57 -10.59 7.00
C THR A 28 -14.79 -9.64 5.83
N LEU A 29 -14.06 -8.53 5.80
CA LEU A 29 -14.12 -7.57 4.70
C LEU A 29 -13.70 -8.20 3.36
N TYR A 30 -12.61 -8.98 3.39
CA TYR A 30 -12.14 -9.70 2.21
C TYR A 30 -13.20 -10.69 1.69
N ASP A 31 -13.78 -11.49 2.58
CA ASP A 31 -14.70 -12.57 2.21
C ASP A 31 -16.08 -12.05 1.78
N GLU A 32 -16.58 -10.98 2.39
CA GLU A 32 -17.91 -10.44 2.09
C GLU A 32 -17.93 -9.41 0.96
N PHE A 33 -16.91 -8.55 0.86
CA PHE A 33 -16.96 -7.39 -0.04
C PHE A 33 -16.02 -7.50 -1.26
N LEU A 34 -14.85 -8.15 -1.12
CA LEU A 34 -13.77 -8.04 -2.11
C LEU A 34 -13.45 -9.33 -2.87
N ARG A 35 -13.94 -10.49 -2.40
CA ARG A 35 -13.78 -11.77 -3.09
C ARG A 35 -14.69 -11.83 -4.35
N PRO A 36 -14.21 -12.38 -5.49
CA PRO A 36 -12.88 -12.93 -5.75
C PRO A 36 -11.91 -11.95 -6.41
N ASN A 37 -12.29 -10.68 -6.56
CA ASN A 37 -11.62 -9.75 -7.47
C ASN A 37 -10.31 -9.14 -6.89
N TYR A 38 -10.12 -9.23 -5.58
CA TYR A 38 -8.96 -8.68 -4.87
C TYR A 38 -8.28 -9.76 -4.02
N SER A 39 -7.10 -9.47 -3.49
CA SER A 39 -6.36 -10.35 -2.56
C SER A 39 -6.48 -9.86 -1.12
N LEU A 40 -6.31 -10.74 -0.14
CA LEU A 40 -6.32 -10.38 1.29
C LEU A 40 -5.25 -9.32 1.62
N ASP A 41 -4.05 -9.44 1.04
CA ASP A 41 -2.96 -8.45 1.18
C ASP A 41 -3.37 -7.05 0.70
N TYR A 42 -4.16 -6.98 -0.37
CA TYR A 42 -4.67 -5.70 -0.86
C TYR A 42 -5.67 -5.09 0.13
N VAL A 43 -6.52 -5.90 0.77
CA VAL A 43 -7.45 -5.42 1.80
C VAL A 43 -6.71 -4.89 3.03
N GLN A 44 -5.67 -5.59 3.48
CA GLN A 44 -4.81 -5.14 4.58
C GLN A 44 -4.17 -3.78 4.27
N LYS A 45 -3.65 -3.61 3.05
CA LYS A 45 -3.13 -2.33 2.58
C LYS A 45 -4.20 -1.24 2.52
N LEU A 46 -5.41 -1.58 2.05
CA LEU A 46 -6.53 -0.63 1.99
C LEU A 46 -6.88 -0.07 3.37
N VAL A 47 -7.05 -0.94 4.37
CA VAL A 47 -7.35 -0.55 5.76
C VAL A 47 -6.21 0.30 6.33
N LYS A 48 -4.97 -0.12 6.11
CA LYS A 48 -3.79 0.63 6.57
C LYS A 48 -3.74 2.04 5.98
N GLU A 49 -4.03 2.19 4.69
CA GLU A 49 -4.02 3.52 4.05
C GLU A 49 -5.15 4.44 4.54
N ILE A 50 -6.27 3.88 5.00
CA ILE A 50 -7.34 4.67 5.64
C ILE A 50 -6.86 5.16 7.01
N GLN A 51 -6.23 4.30 7.80
CA GLN A 51 -5.64 4.65 9.10
C GLN A 51 -4.51 5.68 8.96
N GLU A 52 -3.65 5.54 7.94
CA GLU A 52 -2.57 6.50 7.67
C GLU A 52 -3.09 7.88 7.27
N TYR A 53 -4.29 7.95 6.69
CA TYR A 53 -4.95 9.24 6.39
C TYR A 53 -5.50 9.89 7.65
N ASP A 54 -6.30 9.15 8.43
CA ASP A 54 -6.86 9.62 9.69
C ASP A 54 -7.12 8.43 10.62
N GLU A 55 -6.35 8.36 11.71
CA GLU A 55 -6.44 7.32 12.74
C GLU A 55 -7.81 7.34 13.45
N SER A 56 -8.53 8.47 13.41
CA SER A 56 -9.84 8.63 14.05
C SER A 56 -11.01 8.16 13.20
N LEU A 57 -10.79 7.76 11.93
CA LEU A 57 -11.85 7.21 11.08
C LEU A 57 -12.24 5.78 11.47
N LEU A 58 -11.28 4.99 11.97
CA LEU A 58 -11.49 3.60 12.36
C LEU A 58 -11.11 3.41 13.83
N ASP A 59 -12.03 2.90 14.62
CA ASP A 59 -11.71 2.40 15.96
C ASP A 59 -11.10 1.00 15.83
N VAL A 60 -9.85 0.85 16.26
CA VAL A 60 -9.06 -0.36 16.10
C VAL A 60 -8.75 -0.94 17.47
N MET A 61 -9.18 -2.18 17.69
CA MET A 61 -8.84 -2.94 18.88
C MET A 61 -7.87 -4.06 18.50
N GLY A 62 -6.64 -3.96 19.01
CA GLY A 62 -5.59 -4.97 18.81
C GLY A 62 -5.46 -5.91 20.01
N GLY A 63 -5.50 -7.23 19.77
CA GLY A 63 -5.20 -8.24 20.80
C GLY A 63 -5.24 -9.68 20.27
N ASN A 64 -4.24 -10.50 20.65
CA ASN A 64 -4.16 -11.95 20.36
C ASN A 64 -4.12 -12.37 18.87
N GLY A 65 -3.52 -11.55 17.98
CA GLY A 65 -3.07 -12.01 16.66
C GLY A 65 -3.94 -11.62 15.46
N SER A 66 -5.03 -10.87 15.67
CA SER A 66 -5.75 -10.16 14.62
C SER A 66 -6.19 -8.77 15.11
N ASP A 67 -6.17 -7.78 14.22
CA ASP A 67 -6.74 -6.47 14.47
C ASP A 67 -8.22 -6.51 14.05
N VAL A 68 -9.10 -6.13 14.97
CA VAL A 68 -10.52 -5.90 14.68
C VAL A 68 -10.78 -4.41 14.64
N PHE A 69 -11.66 -3.98 13.75
CA PHE A 69 -11.95 -2.58 13.56
C PHE A 69 -13.43 -2.34 13.33
N MET A 70 -13.84 -1.11 13.61
CA MET A 70 -15.19 -0.59 13.38
C MET A 70 -15.05 0.85 12.91
N LEU A 71 -16.04 1.36 12.18
CA LEU A 71 -16.08 2.78 11.85
C LEU A 71 -16.24 3.60 13.15
N ALA A 72 -15.42 4.64 13.31
CA ALA A 72 -15.52 5.50 14.47
C ALA A 72 -16.82 6.32 14.43
N SER A 73 -17.61 6.26 15.51
CA SER A 73 -18.86 7.03 15.63
C SER A 73 -18.59 8.45 16.12
N THR A 74 -17.72 9.19 15.44
CA THR A 74 -17.39 10.59 15.77
C THR A 74 -18.06 11.55 14.78
N ALA A 75 -18.33 12.79 15.21
CA ALA A 75 -18.90 13.82 14.33
C ALA A 75 -18.01 14.09 13.11
N THR A 76 -16.68 14.03 13.28
CA THR A 76 -15.71 14.24 12.20
C THR A 76 -15.76 13.12 11.16
N THR A 77 -15.98 11.87 11.58
CA THR A 77 -16.17 10.74 10.65
C THR A 77 -17.45 10.90 9.84
N GLN A 78 -18.53 11.36 10.47
CA GLN A 78 -19.80 11.60 9.78
C GLN A 78 -19.67 12.74 8.75
N ASP A 79 -19.10 13.88 9.16
CA ASP A 79 -18.88 15.02 8.27
C ASP A 79 -18.01 14.60 7.07
N PHE A 80 -16.96 13.80 7.30
CA PHE A 80 -16.09 13.28 6.24
C PHE A 80 -16.85 12.43 5.20
N LEU A 81 -17.76 11.56 5.66
CA LEU A 81 -18.57 10.72 4.78
C LEU A 81 -19.60 11.56 4.01
N GLU A 82 -20.24 12.53 4.67
CA GLU A 82 -21.22 13.43 4.04
C GLU A 82 -20.58 14.37 3.00
N GLU A 83 -19.32 14.78 3.21
CA GLU A 83 -18.53 15.56 2.25
C GLU A 83 -18.06 14.75 1.02
N GLY A 84 -18.32 13.44 0.98
CA GLY A 84 -18.02 12.57 -0.15
C GLY A 84 -16.67 11.85 -0.06
N GLY A 85 -16.07 11.79 1.13
CA GLY A 85 -14.96 10.90 1.46
C GLY A 85 -13.69 11.06 0.61
N PHE A 86 -12.99 9.94 0.42
CA PHE A 86 -11.75 9.85 -0.34
C PHE A 86 -11.93 10.19 -1.82
N MET A 87 -13.07 9.88 -2.43
CA MET A 87 -13.33 10.19 -3.83
C MET A 87 -13.45 11.70 -4.04
N HIS A 88 -14.14 12.42 -3.14
CA HIS A 88 -14.20 13.88 -3.21
C HIS A 88 -12.80 14.51 -3.05
N LEU A 89 -12.00 13.99 -2.12
CA LEU A 89 -10.62 14.44 -1.93
C LEU A 89 -9.76 14.24 -3.18
N TYR A 90 -9.89 13.08 -3.83
CA TYR A 90 -9.17 12.77 -5.06
C TYR A 90 -9.54 13.75 -6.19
N VAL A 91 -10.84 13.99 -6.40
CA VAL A 91 -11.33 14.94 -7.42
C VAL A 91 -10.78 16.34 -7.16
N LYS A 92 -10.80 16.80 -5.91
CA LYS A 92 -10.25 18.11 -5.53
C LYS A 92 -8.74 18.21 -5.77
N GLU A 93 -8.01 17.11 -5.64
CA GLU A 93 -6.59 17.08 -5.97
C GLU A 93 -6.36 17.15 -7.48
N GLU A 94 -7.13 16.41 -8.29
CA GLU A 94 -7.09 16.52 -9.75
C GLU A 94 -7.41 17.94 -10.22
N GLU A 95 -8.44 18.58 -9.67
CA GLU A 95 -8.79 19.97 -10.01
C GLU A 95 -7.66 20.96 -9.69
N LYS A 96 -6.94 20.75 -8.57
CA LYS A 96 -5.76 21.56 -8.23
C LYS A 96 -4.62 21.33 -9.21
N TRP A 97 -4.40 20.09 -9.63
CA TRP A 97 -3.40 19.76 -10.64
C TRP A 97 -3.74 20.40 -11.99
N ASP A 98 -4.99 20.34 -12.41
CA ASP A 98 -5.47 20.99 -13.62
C ASP A 98 -5.28 22.51 -13.55
N THR A 99 -5.65 23.14 -12.42
CA THR A 99 -5.44 24.57 -12.19
C THR A 99 -3.96 24.94 -12.20
N PHE A 100 -3.10 24.11 -11.61
CA PHE A 100 -1.65 24.32 -11.61
C PHE A 100 -1.07 24.21 -13.03
N LEU A 101 -1.50 23.21 -13.82
CA LEU A 101 -1.10 23.04 -15.21
C LEU A 101 -1.64 24.17 -16.10
N GLU A 102 -2.85 24.66 -15.83
CA GLU A 102 -3.39 25.86 -16.46
C GLU A 102 -2.51 27.06 -16.15
N HIS A 103 -2.10 27.26 -14.89
CA HIS A 103 -1.19 28.33 -14.52
C HIS A 103 0.20 28.20 -15.17
N LEU A 104 0.78 27.00 -15.26
CA LEU A 104 2.04 26.78 -15.97
C LEU A 104 1.92 27.00 -17.48
N SER A 105 0.83 26.55 -18.09
CA SER A 105 0.57 26.66 -19.53
C SER A 105 0.11 28.05 -19.95
N SER A 106 -0.45 28.83 -19.01
CA SER A 106 -0.76 30.25 -19.16
C SER A 106 0.49 31.14 -19.12
N THR A 107 1.70 30.56 -19.20
CA THR A 107 2.87 31.30 -19.64
C THR A 107 2.52 32.03 -20.94
N PRO A 108 2.57 33.38 -20.96
CA PRO A 108 2.11 34.14 -22.09
C PRO A 108 2.82 33.64 -23.35
N LYS A 109 2.04 33.23 -24.36
CA LYS A 109 2.61 32.82 -25.65
C LYS A 109 3.41 34.02 -26.17
N LEU A 110 4.75 33.92 -26.09
CA LEU A 110 5.69 34.94 -26.55
C LEU A 110 5.22 35.46 -27.91
N THR A 111 4.95 36.75 -27.98
CA THR A 111 4.53 37.43 -29.21
C THR A 111 5.60 37.25 -30.30
N LYS A 112 5.22 37.34 -31.57
CA LYS A 112 6.16 37.16 -32.69
C LYS A 112 7.37 38.11 -32.59
N SER A 113 7.20 39.28 -31.97
CA SER A 113 8.24 40.26 -31.62
C SER A 113 9.17 39.78 -30.51
N GLU A 114 8.64 39.27 -29.40
CA GLU A 114 9.45 38.74 -28.28
C GLU A 114 10.24 37.49 -28.68
N LYS A 115 9.64 36.61 -29.49
CA LYS A 115 10.35 35.47 -30.11
C LYS A 115 11.48 35.92 -31.03
N LYS A 116 11.36 37.10 -31.67
CA LYS A 116 12.40 37.66 -32.55
C LYS A 116 13.55 38.27 -31.74
N LEU A 117 13.25 38.91 -30.60
CA LEU A 117 14.23 39.41 -29.64
C LEU A 117 15.00 38.27 -28.96
N LEU A 118 14.33 37.16 -28.62
CA LEU A 118 14.98 35.95 -28.09
C LEU A 118 15.75 35.15 -29.16
N LYS A 119 15.41 35.30 -30.45
CA LYS A 119 16.14 34.73 -31.60
C LYS A 119 17.33 35.58 -32.05
N GLN A 120 17.45 36.83 -31.61
CA GLN A 120 18.65 37.61 -31.85
C GLN A 120 19.80 36.89 -31.15
N ASN A 121 20.82 36.50 -31.91
CA ASN A 121 21.91 35.61 -31.52
C ASN A 121 22.65 36.14 -30.29
N ASN A 122 22.13 35.87 -29.09
CA ASN A 122 22.79 36.19 -27.84
C ASN A 122 23.53 34.93 -27.36
N PRO A 123 24.87 34.86 -27.49
CA PRO A 123 25.63 33.66 -27.17
C PRO A 123 25.53 33.26 -25.68
N GLN A 124 25.28 34.22 -24.78
CA GLN A 124 24.98 33.95 -23.38
C GLN A 124 23.71 33.10 -23.19
N LEU A 125 22.63 33.42 -23.91
CA LEU A 125 21.36 32.68 -23.83
C LEU A 125 21.50 31.22 -24.29
N LYS A 126 22.36 30.96 -25.28
CA LYS A 126 22.64 29.58 -25.74
C LYS A 126 23.40 28.78 -24.68
N ARG A 127 24.36 29.41 -24.01
CA ARG A 127 25.16 28.79 -22.94
C ARG A 127 24.30 28.51 -21.71
N GLU A 128 23.45 29.45 -21.32
CA GLU A 128 22.50 29.28 -20.21
C GLU A 128 21.51 28.14 -20.47
N LYS A 129 20.93 28.07 -21.68
CA LYS A 129 20.06 26.95 -22.06
C LYS A 129 20.78 25.61 -22.00
N PHE A 130 22.04 25.55 -22.48
CA PHE A 130 22.83 24.32 -22.42
C PHE A 130 23.11 23.89 -20.97
N MET A 131 23.45 24.85 -20.08
CA MET A 131 23.61 24.56 -18.65
C MET A 131 22.30 24.11 -18.01
N LEU A 132 21.18 24.75 -18.34
CA LEU A 132 19.86 24.39 -17.83
C LEU A 132 19.49 22.95 -18.23
N PHE A 133 19.65 22.59 -19.51
CA PHE A 133 19.42 21.23 -19.98
C PHE A 133 20.39 20.22 -19.36
N GLY A 134 21.65 20.62 -19.14
CA GLY A 134 22.61 19.79 -18.41
C GLY A 134 22.18 19.54 -16.96
N LEU A 135 21.65 20.55 -16.28
CA LEU A 135 21.19 20.45 -14.90
C LEU A 135 19.92 19.60 -14.78
N ILE A 136 18.96 19.79 -15.70
CA ILE A 136 17.78 18.93 -15.83
C ILE A 136 18.21 17.48 -16.11
N GLY A 137 19.17 17.28 -17.01
CA GLY A 137 19.72 15.96 -17.32
C GLY A 137 20.38 15.30 -16.10
N ALA A 138 21.16 16.05 -15.33
CA ALA A 138 21.79 15.54 -14.12
C ALA A 138 20.76 15.09 -13.08
N VAL A 139 19.72 15.91 -12.82
CA VAL A 139 18.63 15.57 -11.91
C VAL A 139 17.87 14.33 -12.38
N ALA A 140 17.54 14.27 -13.68
CA ALA A 140 16.84 13.12 -14.26
C ALA A 140 17.66 11.84 -14.16
N ILE A 141 18.98 11.89 -14.42
CA ILE A 141 19.88 10.73 -14.30
C ILE A 141 20.01 10.30 -12.84
N SER A 142 20.16 11.24 -11.91
CA SER A 142 20.21 10.94 -10.48
C SER A 142 18.93 10.23 -10.02
N PHE A 143 17.76 10.73 -10.42
CA PHE A 143 16.48 10.12 -10.11
C PHE A 143 16.33 8.72 -10.71
N LEU A 144 16.71 8.53 -11.99
CA LEU A 144 16.71 7.22 -12.65
C LEU A 144 17.60 6.22 -11.90
N PHE A 145 18.78 6.68 -11.47
CA PHE A 145 19.72 5.85 -10.72
C PHE A 145 19.14 5.43 -9.36
N THR A 146 18.46 6.34 -8.65
CA THR A 146 17.76 6.02 -7.39
C THR A 146 16.68 4.96 -7.60
N LEU A 147 15.85 5.11 -8.64
CA LEU A 147 14.80 4.14 -8.96
C LEU A 147 15.37 2.75 -9.28
N ILE A 148 16.43 2.69 -10.09
CA ILE A 148 17.11 1.43 -10.43
C ILE A 148 17.75 0.80 -9.18
N SER A 149 18.33 1.61 -8.28
CA SER A 149 18.95 1.11 -7.05
C SER A 149 17.93 0.47 -6.12
N ILE A 150 16.79 1.13 -5.90
CA ILE A 150 15.69 0.61 -5.06
C ILE A 150 15.14 -0.69 -5.65
N PHE A 151 14.95 -0.74 -6.97
CA PHE A 151 14.45 -1.94 -7.65
C PHE A 151 15.45 -3.10 -7.57
N ASN A 152 16.74 -2.85 -7.72
CA ASN A 152 17.76 -3.89 -7.61
C ASN A 152 17.94 -4.40 -6.17
N GLU A 153 17.83 -3.54 -5.16
CA GLU A 153 17.94 -3.97 -3.76
C GLU A 153 16.74 -4.80 -3.32
N THR A 154 15.53 -4.45 -3.75
CA THR A 154 14.31 -5.16 -3.36
C THR A 154 14.07 -6.47 -4.12
N LEU A 155 14.56 -6.60 -5.36
CA LEU A 155 14.23 -7.74 -6.24
C LEU A 155 15.40 -8.70 -6.53
N LEU A 156 16.66 -8.26 -6.42
CA LEU A 156 17.84 -9.05 -6.83
C LEU A 156 18.78 -9.47 -5.69
N LYS A 157 18.56 -9.00 -4.45
CA LYS A 157 19.35 -9.44 -3.28
C LYS A 157 18.47 -9.95 -2.14
N PRO A 158 17.71 -11.05 -2.29
CA PRO A 158 17.47 -11.88 -1.13
C PRO A 158 18.85 -12.34 -0.65
N GLU A 159 19.15 -12.11 0.62
CA GLU A 159 20.36 -12.53 1.32
C GLU A 159 20.80 -13.91 0.81
N TYR A 160 21.95 -13.99 0.12
CA TYR A 160 22.47 -15.24 -0.42
C TYR A 160 22.86 -16.13 0.76
N VAL A 161 21.91 -16.93 1.25
CA VAL A 161 22.18 -17.96 2.25
C VAL A 161 22.99 -19.04 1.53
N PRO A 162 24.26 -19.29 1.92
CA PRO A 162 25.05 -20.35 1.32
C PRO A 162 24.28 -21.66 1.39
N ALA A 163 24.29 -22.46 0.32
CA ALA A 163 23.52 -23.71 0.23
C ALA A 163 23.74 -24.65 1.43
N ASP A 164 24.92 -24.58 2.05
CA ASP A 164 25.27 -25.34 3.25
C ASP A 164 24.44 -24.94 4.50
N GLU A 165 24.18 -23.65 4.69
CA GLU A 165 23.37 -23.16 5.81
C GLU A 165 21.88 -23.46 5.60
N PHE A 166 21.43 -23.37 4.34
CA PHE A 166 20.08 -23.77 3.98
C PHE A 166 19.85 -25.26 4.24
N GLN A 167 20.78 -26.12 3.80
CA GLN A 167 20.70 -27.56 4.02
C GLN A 167 20.71 -27.91 5.52
N ARG A 168 21.52 -27.21 6.32
CA ARG A 168 21.54 -27.40 7.78
C ARG A 168 20.20 -27.03 8.42
N LYS A 169 19.62 -25.89 8.06
CA LYS A 169 18.30 -25.48 8.57
C LYS A 169 17.21 -26.46 8.15
N MET A 170 17.24 -26.94 6.90
CA MET A 170 16.28 -27.93 6.41
C MET A 170 16.37 -29.25 7.16
N ASN A 171 17.58 -29.75 7.44
CA ASN A 171 17.77 -30.97 8.21
C ASN A 171 17.27 -30.81 9.66
N GLN A 172 17.55 -29.67 10.30
CA GLN A 172 17.04 -29.36 11.65
C GLN A 172 15.51 -29.31 11.69
N LEU A 173 14.89 -28.69 10.68
CA LEU A 173 13.44 -28.63 10.56
C LEU A 173 12.85 -30.04 10.42
N GLN A 174 13.47 -30.87 9.58
CA GLN A 174 13.02 -32.24 9.33
C GLN A 174 13.15 -33.13 10.58
N GLU A 175 14.22 -33.00 11.35
CA GLU A 175 14.38 -33.69 12.64
C GLU A 175 13.31 -33.26 13.66
N GLN A 176 13.01 -31.95 13.75
CA GLN A 176 11.94 -31.44 14.60
C GLN A 176 10.57 -32.04 14.23
N TYR A 177 10.24 -32.08 12.93
CA TYR A 177 8.98 -32.66 12.45
C TYR A 177 8.85 -34.16 12.77
N ILE A 178 9.94 -34.92 12.73
CA ILE A 178 9.94 -36.35 13.06
C ILE A 178 9.68 -36.54 14.55
N LEU A 179 10.39 -35.81 15.41
CA LEU A 179 10.23 -35.87 16.86
C LEU A 179 8.82 -35.46 17.29
N GLU A 180 8.27 -34.42 16.69
CA GLU A 180 6.92 -33.95 16.97
C GLU A 180 5.85 -34.98 16.54
N ASN A 181 6.03 -35.63 15.38
CA ASN A 181 5.15 -36.72 14.96
C ASN A 181 5.19 -37.93 15.89
N GLU A 182 6.36 -38.32 16.40
CA GLU A 182 6.46 -39.43 17.35
C GLU A 182 5.79 -39.10 18.67
N ARG A 183 5.97 -37.87 19.16
CA ARG A 183 5.28 -37.37 20.35
C ARG A 183 3.77 -37.39 20.18
N LEU A 184 3.26 -36.84 19.09
CA LEU A 184 1.82 -36.82 18.80
C LEU A 184 1.23 -38.24 18.68
N LYS A 185 1.97 -39.19 18.11
CA LYS A 185 1.55 -40.60 18.05
C LYS A 185 1.46 -41.25 19.44
N LEU A 186 2.37 -40.90 20.35
CA LEU A 186 2.32 -41.37 21.74
C LEU A 186 1.13 -40.76 22.48
N GLU A 187 0.93 -39.44 22.38
CA GLU A 187 -0.20 -38.73 22.98
C GLU A 187 -1.54 -39.28 22.47
N LEU A 188 -1.66 -39.56 21.16
CA LEU A 188 -2.84 -40.21 20.58
C LEU A 188 -3.08 -41.62 21.15
N ARG A 189 -2.02 -42.42 21.29
CA ARG A 189 -2.13 -43.79 21.84
C ARG A 189 -2.54 -43.77 23.31
N GLU A 190 -2.05 -42.81 24.09
CA GLU A 190 -2.45 -42.64 25.48
C GLU A 190 -3.89 -42.17 25.61
N ALA A 191 -4.30 -41.16 24.83
CA ALA A 191 -5.67 -40.69 24.77
C ALA A 191 -6.64 -41.82 24.38
N GLN A 192 -6.28 -42.66 23.40
CA GLN A 192 -7.07 -43.82 22.99
C GLN A 192 -7.23 -44.84 24.13
N ARG A 193 -6.17 -45.16 24.87
CA ARG A 193 -6.26 -46.07 26.03
C ARG A 193 -7.16 -45.52 27.14
N VAL A 194 -7.13 -44.20 27.38
CA VAL A 194 -7.99 -43.54 28.36
C VAL A 194 -9.45 -43.65 27.91
N LEU A 195 -9.76 -43.37 26.64
CA LEU A 195 -11.10 -43.52 26.09
C LEU A 195 -11.60 -44.98 26.19
N ASP A 196 -10.80 -45.96 25.79
CA ASP A 196 -11.14 -47.39 25.88
C ASP A 196 -11.37 -47.85 27.34
N SER A 197 -10.76 -47.18 28.33
CA SER A 197 -10.94 -47.46 29.75
C SER A 197 -12.22 -46.86 30.35
N LEU A 198 -12.78 -45.82 29.71
CA LEU A 198 -14.03 -45.16 30.11
C LEU A 198 -15.27 -45.79 29.45
N GLU A 199 -15.08 -46.60 28.41
CA GLU A 199 -16.14 -47.33 27.70
C GLU A 199 -16.48 -48.70 28.34
N LYS A 200 -15.77 -49.09 29.41
CA LYS A 200 -16.05 -50.25 30.26
C LYS A 200 -16.75 -49.87 31.56
#